data_AF-A0A349R334-F1
#
_entry.id   AF-A0A349R334-F1
#
_cell.length_a   1.000
_cell.length_b   1.000
_cell.length_c   1.000
_cell.angle_alpha   90.00
_cell.angle_beta   90.00
_cell.angle_gamma   90.00
#
_symmetry.space_group_name_H-M   'P 1'
#
loop_
_entity.id
_entity.type
_entity.pdbx_description
1 polymer ?
#
loop_
_entity_poly.entity_id
_entity_poly.type
_entity_poly.pdbx_seq_one_letter_code
_entity_poly.pdbx_strand_id
1 'polypeptide(L)'
;EFIHQSIRWLDETHLNLANFHLVFLIKLTRFLGFYPAESKQAHPYFNLHEATFSNSLPEHPLVLQEPHTSIFRNLIESEYSNCDRIKMSSSDRQFLLEKVLDFYRLHRTNFKEIKSLYILEEIFR
;
A
#
# COMPACT_ATOMS: atom_id res chain seq x y z
N GLU A 1 6.16 0.37 -19.08
CA GLU A 1 4.84 1.03 -19.15
C GLU A 1 4.30 1.52 -17.82
N PHE A 2 3.98 0.67 -16.84
CA PHE A 2 3.31 1.08 -15.60
C PHE A 2 3.96 2.25 -14.85
N ILE A 3 5.27 2.19 -14.59
CA ILE A 3 5.98 3.26 -13.86
C ILE A 3 5.87 4.56 -14.65
N HIS A 4 6.17 4.54 -15.94
CA HIS A 4 6.06 5.72 -16.82
C HIS A 4 4.66 6.32 -16.79
N GLN A 5 3.61 5.51 -16.91
CA GLN A 5 2.22 6.00 -16.83
C GLN A 5 1.86 6.55 -15.45
N SER A 6 2.40 5.97 -14.38
CA SER A 6 2.17 6.44 -13.01
C SER A 6 2.82 7.80 -12.76
N ILE A 7 4.06 7.99 -13.25
CA ILE A 7 4.77 9.27 -13.17
C ILE A 7 4.09 10.32 -14.05
N ARG A 8 3.71 9.96 -15.27
CA ARG A 8 2.94 10.86 -16.15
C ARG A 8 1.65 11.33 -15.49
N TRP A 9 0.90 10.42 -14.87
CA TRP A 9 -0.32 10.79 -14.14
C TRP A 9 -0.02 11.73 -12.95
N LEU A 10 1.07 11.48 -12.22
CA LEU A 10 1.53 12.31 -11.12
C LEU A 10 1.86 13.75 -11.58
N ASP A 11 2.49 13.89 -12.75
CA ASP A 11 2.87 15.19 -13.32
C ASP A 11 1.66 15.97 -13.88
N GLU A 12 0.66 15.26 -14.43
CA GLU A 12 -0.49 15.86 -15.11
C GLU A 12 -1.67 16.17 -14.17
N THR A 13 -1.77 15.49 -13.02
CA THR A 13 -2.95 15.60 -12.15
C THR A 13 -3.00 16.92 -11.38
N HIS A 14 -4.22 17.39 -11.12
CA HIS A 14 -4.49 18.52 -10.22
C HIS A 14 -5.14 18.05 -8.90
N LEU A 15 -5.26 16.74 -8.70
CA LEU A 15 -5.83 16.16 -7.50
C LEU A 15 -4.83 16.17 -6.34
N ASN A 16 -5.36 16.01 -5.12
CA ASN A 16 -4.51 15.87 -3.93
C ASN A 16 -3.72 14.55 -3.99
N LEU A 17 -2.41 14.63 -3.80
CA LEU A 17 -1.48 13.52 -3.94
C LEU A 17 -1.22 12.73 -2.63
N ALA A 18 -1.90 13.09 -1.54
CA ALA A 18 -1.60 12.55 -0.21
C ALA A 18 -1.63 11.02 -0.15
N ASN A 19 -2.45 10.34 -0.95
CA ASN A 19 -2.56 8.87 -0.94
C ASN A 19 -1.97 8.20 -2.19
N PHE A 20 -1.46 8.97 -3.16
CA PHE A 20 -0.96 8.46 -4.43
C PHE A 20 0.13 7.41 -4.22
N HIS A 21 1.10 7.68 -3.35
CA HIS A 21 2.23 6.78 -3.10
C HIS A 21 1.81 5.42 -2.55
N LEU A 22 0.79 5.35 -1.69
CA LEU A 22 0.26 4.08 -1.20
C LEU A 22 -0.37 3.26 -2.32
N VAL A 23 -1.21 3.90 -3.15
CA VAL A 23 -1.83 3.23 -4.31
C VAL A 23 -0.78 2.78 -5.33
N PHE A 24 0.22 3.63 -5.60
CA PHE A 24 1.34 3.31 -6.47
C PHE A 24 2.12 2.08 -5.99
N LEU A 25 2.52 2.06 -4.70
CA LEU A 25 3.24 0.93 -4.10
C LEU A 25 2.40 -0.34 -4.15
N ILE A 26 1.13 -0.28 -3.75
CA ILE A 26 0.25 -1.46 -3.80
C ILE A 26 0.10 -1.97 -5.23
N LYS A 27 -0.19 -1.11 -6.23
CA LYS A 27 -0.29 -1.52 -7.63
C LYS A 27 1.02 -2.07 -8.18
N LEU A 28 2.17 -1.53 -7.75
CA LEU A 28 3.49 -2.00 -8.16
C LEU A 28 3.72 -3.47 -7.76
N THR A 29 3.19 -3.93 -6.62
CA THR A 29 3.30 -5.34 -6.19
C THR A 29 2.73 -6.34 -7.21
N ARG A 30 1.78 -5.92 -8.07
CA ARG A 30 1.25 -6.73 -9.18
C ARG A 30 2.32 -7.08 -10.20
N PHE A 31 3.22 -6.14 -10.50
CA PHE A 31 4.33 -6.34 -11.42
C PHE A 31 5.49 -7.10 -10.77
N LEU A 32 5.55 -7.12 -9.44
CA LEU A 32 6.56 -7.83 -8.66
C LEU A 32 6.14 -9.26 -8.27
N GLY A 33 4.89 -9.66 -8.55
CA GLY A 33 4.41 -11.02 -8.37
C GLY A 33 3.86 -11.36 -6.99
N PHE A 34 3.54 -10.36 -6.15
CA PHE A 34 3.01 -10.57 -4.80
C PHE A 34 1.83 -9.62 -4.46
N TYR A 35 0.92 -9.42 -5.41
CA TYR A 35 -0.23 -8.56 -5.20
C TYR A 35 -1.13 -9.05 -4.05
N PRO A 36 -1.62 -8.17 -3.16
CA PRO A 36 -2.63 -8.53 -2.15
C PRO A 36 -3.86 -9.18 -2.79
N ALA A 37 -4.38 -10.23 -2.16
CA ALA A 37 -5.62 -10.85 -2.60
C ALA A 37 -6.79 -9.87 -2.42
N GLU A 38 -7.54 -9.64 -3.50
CA GLU A 38 -8.77 -8.86 -3.45
C GLU A 38 -9.86 -9.64 -2.68
N SER A 39 -10.60 -8.95 -1.83
CA SER A 39 -11.75 -9.54 -1.13
C SER A 39 -12.85 -8.52 -0.97
N LYS A 40 -14.07 -8.90 -1.37
CA LYS A 40 -15.28 -8.08 -1.16
C LYS A 40 -15.89 -8.26 0.23
N GLN A 41 -15.41 -9.24 1.00
CA GLN A 41 -15.91 -9.51 2.36
C GLN A 41 -15.19 -8.61 3.36
N ALA A 42 -15.95 -8.00 4.27
CA ALA A 42 -15.44 -7.12 5.32
C ALA A 42 -14.74 -7.90 6.46
N HIS A 43 -13.67 -8.61 6.12
CA HIS A 43 -12.79 -9.25 7.07
C HIS A 43 -11.98 -8.19 7.85
N PRO A 44 -11.90 -8.29 9.19
CA PRO A 44 -11.26 -7.29 10.05
C PRO A 44 -9.73 -7.31 9.98
N TYR A 45 -9.12 -8.37 9.43
CA TYR A 45 -7.68 -8.53 9.38
C TYR A 45 -7.16 -8.69 7.95
N PHE A 46 -5.95 -8.21 7.71
CA PHE A 46 -5.13 -8.56 6.55
C PHE A 46 -3.81 -9.16 7.01
N ASN A 47 -3.57 -10.42 6.65
CA ASN A 47 -2.33 -11.12 6.95
C ASN A 47 -1.25 -10.71 5.95
N LEU A 48 -0.19 -10.04 6.41
CA LEU A 48 0.88 -9.61 5.52
C LEU A 48 1.69 -10.80 5.00
N HIS A 49 1.78 -11.95 5.69
CA HIS A 49 2.49 -13.14 5.19
C HIS A 49 1.78 -13.84 4.05
N GLU A 50 0.47 -14.03 4.22
CA GLU A 50 -0.32 -14.77 3.25
C GLU A 50 -0.88 -13.87 2.14
N ALA A 51 -0.73 -12.55 2.29
CA ALA A 51 -1.30 -11.54 1.41
C ALA A 51 -2.83 -11.64 1.28
N THR A 52 -3.51 -12.10 2.33
CA THR A 52 -4.96 -12.38 2.33
C THR A 52 -5.69 -11.71 3.48
N PHE A 53 -6.99 -11.49 3.27
CA PHE A 53 -7.90 -11.04 4.30
C PHE A 53 -8.44 -12.22 5.12
N SER A 54 -8.57 -12.06 6.44
CA SER A 54 -9.01 -13.14 7.36
C SER A 54 -9.98 -12.65 8.44
N ASN A 55 -10.85 -13.56 8.90
CA ASN A 55 -11.74 -13.34 10.05
C ASN A 55 -11.08 -13.62 11.40
N SER A 56 -9.98 -14.37 11.41
CA SER A 56 -9.19 -14.67 12.60
C SER A 56 -7.92 -13.83 12.62
N LEU A 57 -7.58 -13.32 13.81
CA LEU A 57 -6.32 -12.62 14.04
C LEU A 57 -5.17 -13.63 13.90
N PRO A 58 -4.20 -13.42 13.00
CA PRO A 58 -2.99 -14.24 12.91
C PRO A 58 -2.15 -14.14 14.20
N GLU A 59 -1.42 -15.20 14.54
CA GLU A 59 -0.59 -15.29 15.75
C GLU A 59 0.76 -14.53 15.66
N HIS A 60 0.87 -13.55 14.74
CA HIS A 60 2.10 -12.77 14.50
C HIS A 60 1.79 -11.28 14.30
N PRO A 61 2.76 -10.36 14.54
CA PRO A 61 2.51 -8.91 14.48
C PRO A 61 2.41 -8.33 13.06
N LEU A 62 2.74 -9.10 12.03
CA LEU A 62 2.67 -8.70 10.62
C LEU A 62 1.24 -8.82 10.09
N VAL A 63 0.34 -8.03 10.67
CA VAL A 63 -1.08 -7.99 10.37
C VAL A 63 -1.58 -6.54 10.35
N LEU A 64 -2.58 -6.24 9.51
CA LEU A 64 -3.44 -5.06 9.66
C LEU A 64 -4.71 -5.43 10.42
N GLN A 65 -5.17 -4.51 11.27
CA GLN A 65 -6.45 -4.61 11.97
C GLN A 65 -7.29 -3.36 11.64
N GLU A 66 -8.59 -3.38 11.97
CA GLU A 66 -9.43 -2.19 11.81
C GLU A 66 -8.94 -1.00 12.66
N PRO A 67 -9.02 0.25 12.15
CA PRO A 67 -9.64 0.65 10.88
C PRO A 67 -8.72 0.49 9.65
N HIS A 68 -7.45 0.14 9.84
CA HIS A 68 -6.45 0.11 8.77
C HIS A 68 -6.71 -0.99 7.74
N THR A 69 -7.31 -2.12 8.13
CA THR A 69 -7.72 -3.17 7.19
C THR A 69 -8.72 -2.65 6.16
N SER A 70 -9.77 -1.94 6.60
CA SER A 70 -10.74 -1.34 5.69
C SER A 70 -10.11 -0.27 4.79
N ILE A 71 -9.21 0.56 5.33
CA ILE A 71 -8.50 1.57 4.52
C ILE A 71 -7.60 0.90 3.47
N PHE A 72 -6.88 -0.16 3.85
CA PHE A 72 -6.00 -0.91 2.95
C PHE A 72 -6.78 -1.58 1.82
N ARG A 73 -7.96 -2.15 2.12
CA ARG A 73 -8.88 -2.66 1.10
C ARG A 73 -9.27 -1.58 0.09
N ASN A 74 -9.66 -0.39 0.58
CA ASN A 74 -9.98 0.73 -0.29
C ASN A 74 -8.78 1.14 -1.16
N LEU A 75 -7.56 1.12 -0.63
CA LEU A 75 -6.35 1.42 -1.39
C LEU A 75 -6.07 0.41 -2.50
N ILE A 76 -6.28 -0.89 -2.25
CA ILE A 76 -6.17 -1.97 -3.25
C ILE A 76 -7.15 -1.73 -4.41
N GLU A 77 -8.39 -1.36 -4.09
CA GLU A 77 -9.47 -1.16 -5.07
C GLU A 77 -9.43 0.20 -5.77
N SER A 78 -8.58 1.12 -5.31
CA SER A 78 -8.51 2.49 -5.83
C SER A 78 -7.71 2.60 -7.12
N GLU A 79 -8.04 3.64 -7.88
CA GLU A 79 -7.26 4.16 -8.99
C GLU A 79 -6.64 5.49 -8.60
N TYR A 80 -5.67 5.97 -9.37
CA TYR A 80 -5.05 7.27 -9.06
C TYR A 80 -6.08 8.42 -9.10
N SER A 81 -7.06 8.36 -10.01
CA SER A 81 -8.12 9.36 -10.16
C SER A 81 -9.12 9.45 -9.00
N ASN A 82 -9.08 8.51 -8.04
CA ASN A 82 -9.98 8.51 -6.90
C ASN A 82 -9.26 8.33 -5.55
N CYS A 83 -7.93 8.25 -5.53
CA CYS A 83 -7.18 7.98 -4.30
C CYS A 83 -7.29 9.13 -3.27
N ASP A 84 -7.53 10.36 -3.73
CA ASP A 84 -7.76 11.55 -2.90
C ASP A 84 -9.08 11.49 -2.09
N ARG A 85 -10.02 10.62 -2.51
CA ARG A 85 -11.30 10.41 -1.83
C ARG A 85 -11.16 9.54 -0.59
N ILE A 86 -10.11 8.72 -0.50
CA ILE A 86 -9.86 7.88 0.68
C ILE A 86 -9.47 8.79 1.85
N LYS A 87 -10.32 8.80 2.88
CA LYS A 87 -10.10 9.62 4.08
C LYS A 87 -9.30 8.81 5.10
N MET A 88 -8.16 9.35 5.48
CA MET A 88 -7.31 8.83 6.56
C MET A 88 -6.51 9.97 7.17
N SER A 89 -6.17 9.85 8.46
CA SER A 89 -5.30 10.83 9.12
C SER A 89 -3.86 10.71 8.63
N SER A 90 -3.02 11.71 8.93
CA SER A 90 -1.58 11.61 8.64
C SER A 90 -0.92 10.44 9.37
N SER A 91 -1.35 10.13 10.59
CA SER A 91 -0.86 8.97 11.36
C SER A 91 -1.29 7.64 10.75
N ASP A 92 -2.54 7.53 10.27
CA ASP A 92 -3.01 6.30 9.61
C ASP A 92 -2.24 6.06 8.31
N ARG A 93 -1.98 7.13 7.55
CA ARG A 93 -1.21 7.06 6.32
C ARG A 93 0.23 6.61 6.58
N GLN A 94 0.90 7.18 7.59
CA GLN A 94 2.24 6.78 7.98
C GLN A 94 2.28 5.31 8.40
N PHE A 95 1.34 4.88 9.24
CA PHE A 95 1.21 3.50 9.68
C PHE A 95 1.01 2.54 8.50
N LEU A 96 0.11 2.88 7.57
CA LEU A 96 -0.14 2.06 6.38
C LEU A 96 1.08 2.02 5.45
N LEU A 97 1.81 3.12 5.31
CA LEU A 97 3.05 3.15 4.55
C LEU A 97 4.08 2.18 5.15
N GLU A 98 4.28 2.21 6.46
CA GLU A 98 5.17 1.27 7.16
C GLU A 98 4.76 -0.18 6.93
N LYS A 99 3.45 -0.48 7.02
CA LYS A 99 2.93 -1.83 6.79
C LYS A 99 3.06 -2.28 5.33
N VAL A 100 2.87 -1.38 4.37
CA VAL A 100 3.16 -1.67 2.95
C VAL A 100 4.64 -1.97 2.78
N LEU A 101 5.54 -1.22 3.43
CA LEU A 101 6.97 -1.48 3.36
C LEU A 101 7.36 -2.81 4.01
N ASP A 102 6.73 -3.20 5.11
CA ASP A 102 6.88 -4.54 5.71
C ASP A 102 6.41 -5.64 4.76
N PHE A 103 5.26 -5.44 4.10
CA PHE A 103 4.74 -6.36 3.09
C PHE A 103 5.73 -6.54 1.93
N TYR A 104 6.36 -5.46 1.47
CA TYR A 104 7.46 -5.50 0.53
C TYR A 104 8.67 -6.26 1.07
N ARG A 105 9.13 -6.00 2.30
CA ARG A 105 10.28 -6.70 2.91
C ARG A 105 10.05 -8.21 2.95
N LEU A 106 8.83 -8.62 3.27
CA LEU A 106 8.46 -10.02 3.48
C LEU A 106 8.43 -10.84 2.18
N HIS A 107 7.91 -10.26 1.10
CA HIS A 107 7.77 -10.95 -0.19
C HIS A 107 9.02 -10.88 -1.08
N ARG A 108 10.14 -10.40 -0.54
CA ARG A 108 11.43 -10.37 -1.25
C ARG A 108 12.18 -11.68 -1.05
N THR A 109 12.10 -12.56 -2.03
CA THR A 109 13.00 -13.73 -2.09
C THR A 109 14.31 -13.47 -2.85
N ASN A 110 14.51 -12.30 -3.51
CA ASN A 110 15.78 -11.96 -4.20
C ASN A 110 16.00 -10.46 -4.49
N PHE A 111 15.47 -9.57 -3.66
CA PHE A 111 15.48 -8.12 -3.93
C PHE A 111 16.55 -7.43 -3.08
N LYS A 112 17.62 -6.94 -3.71
CA LYS A 112 18.61 -6.05 -3.08
C LYS A 112 17.89 -4.92 -2.33
N GLU A 113 18.40 -4.58 -1.15
CA GLU A 113 17.93 -3.49 -0.27
C GLU A 113 17.30 -2.33 -1.06
N ILE A 114 16.03 -1.99 -0.74
CA ILE A 114 15.47 -0.71 -1.19
C ILE A 114 16.18 0.37 -0.37
N LYS A 115 17.17 1.03 -0.98
CA LYS A 115 17.73 2.30 -0.48
C LYS A 115 16.77 3.48 -0.66
N SER A 116 15.56 3.27 -1.20
CA SER A 116 14.60 4.34 -1.49
C SER A 116 13.81 4.83 -0.27
N LEU A 117 13.90 4.18 0.90
CA LEU A 117 13.37 4.78 2.13
C LEU A 117 14.13 6.06 2.48
N TYR A 118 15.45 6.05 2.26
CA TYR A 118 16.32 7.22 2.44
C TYR A 118 16.00 8.35 1.45
N ILE A 119 15.68 8.03 0.19
CA ILE A 119 15.39 9.03 -0.85
C ILE A 119 14.02 9.70 -0.62
N LEU A 120 13.01 8.95 -0.14
CA LEU A 120 11.71 9.53 0.18
C LEU A 120 11.80 10.47 1.40
N GLU A 121 12.60 10.13 2.42
CA GLU A 121 12.86 11.03 3.56
C GLU A 121 13.58 12.32 3.15
N GLU A 122 14.41 12.30 2.09
CA GLU A 122 15.16 13.46 1.60
C GLU A 122 14.30 14.43 0.79
N ILE A 123 13.22 13.95 0.14
CA ILE A 123 12.29 14.80 -0.63
C ILE A 123 11.27 15.51 0.29
N PHE A 124 10.95 14.93 1.45
CA PHE A 124 10.04 15.52 2.44
C PHE A 124 10.75 16.31 3.55
N ARG A 125 12.03 16.64 3.34
CA ARG A 125 12.81 17.55 4.18
C ARG A 125 12.82 18.97 3.63
#